data_AF-A0A3D2QCQ6-F1
#
_entry.id   AF-A0A3D2QCQ6-F1
#
_cell.length_a   1.000
_cell.length_b   1.000
_cell.length_c   1.000
_cell.angle_alpha   90.00
_cell.angle_beta   90.00
_cell.angle_gamma   90.00
#
_symmetry.space_group_name_H-M   'P 1'
#
loop_
_entity.id
_entity.type
_entity.pdbx_description
1 polymer ?
#
loop_
_entity_poly.entity_id
_entity_poly.type
_entity_poly.pdbx_seq_one_letter_code
_entity_poly.pdbx_strand_id
1 'polypeptide(L)'
;MSKMNENNKLAIRMLAAMVLGIVFGLVCMAARESLGATSGTWQTINNILFQDITAKGANQAIGIFYLGGQLFIRSLQLIIVPMVFTSIVMALCEIREASTLGRVAGKTIGWFLFTSILGLIIAGAVGYFFYSTGAFSSQISGLKAHAGSAGANPLIVILNIIPANIGAAMSVNNAVLSIVFLAIGVGLSMNFLKMDKQSAVYRLCQETSDIIVVFLNYVV
;
A
#
# COMPACT_ATOMS: atom_id res chain seq x y z
N MET A 1 13.79 9.01 28.77
CA MET A 1 12.40 9.44 29.06
C MET A 1 11.82 10.42 28.03
N SER A 2 12.59 11.39 27.50
CA SER A 2 12.08 12.38 26.51
C SER A 2 11.59 11.79 25.16
N LYS A 3 12.35 10.89 24.51
CA LYS A 3 11.96 10.29 23.21
C LYS A 3 10.68 9.43 23.24
N MET A 4 10.37 8.78 24.36
CA MET A 4 9.13 7.97 24.49
C MET A 4 7.87 8.84 24.49
N ASN A 5 7.93 10.05 25.05
CA ASN A 5 6.78 10.96 25.08
C ASN A 5 6.49 11.56 23.70
N GLU A 6 7.49 11.75 22.84
CA GLU A 6 7.30 12.27 21.48
C GLU A 6 6.59 11.26 20.56
N ASN A 7 7.02 9.99 20.56
CA ASN A 7 6.39 8.94 19.74
C ASN A 7 4.92 8.72 20.13
N ASN A 8 4.60 8.77 21.42
CA ASN A 8 3.24 8.62 21.90
C ASN A 8 2.35 9.80 21.49
N LYS A 9 2.90 11.03 21.45
CA LYS A 9 2.18 12.20 20.94
C LYS A 9 1.86 12.09 19.46
N LEU A 10 2.77 11.57 18.63
CA LEU A 10 2.52 11.39 17.20
C LEU A 10 1.37 10.39 16.99
N ALA A 11 1.44 9.22 17.63
CA ALA A 11 0.39 8.21 17.55
C ALA A 11 -0.98 8.75 17.99
N ILE A 12 -1.03 9.51 19.09
CA ILE A 12 -2.27 10.14 19.57
C ILE A 12 -2.80 11.17 18.56
N ARG A 13 -1.93 11.98 17.93
CA ARG A 13 -2.34 12.95 16.90
C ARG A 13 -2.89 12.26 15.66
N MET A 14 -2.28 11.18 15.20
CA MET A 14 -2.78 10.38 14.08
C MET A 14 -4.15 9.78 14.41
N LEU A 15 -4.32 9.24 15.62
CA LEU A 15 -5.59 8.66 16.06
C LEU A 15 -6.67 9.73 16.19
N ALA A 16 -6.35 10.89 16.76
CA ALA A 16 -7.27 12.03 16.83
C ALA A 16 -7.67 12.54 15.43
N ALA A 17 -6.71 12.67 14.51
CA ALA A 17 -6.98 13.07 13.12
C ALA A 17 -7.87 12.05 12.39
N MET A 18 -7.65 10.75 12.62
CA MET A 18 -8.50 9.69 12.06
C MET A 18 -9.94 9.80 12.60
N VAL A 19 -10.12 9.96 13.91
CA VAL A 19 -11.46 10.10 14.52
C VAL A 19 -12.15 11.37 14.02
N LEU A 20 -11.46 12.51 13.99
CA LEU A 20 -12.00 13.76 13.46
C LEU A 20 -12.36 13.63 11.97
N GLY A 21 -11.54 12.96 11.17
CA GLY A 21 -11.81 12.70 9.75
C GLY A 21 -13.06 11.84 9.55
N ILE A 22 -13.24 10.80 10.36
CA ILE A 22 -14.44 9.95 10.33
C ILE A 22 -15.68 10.75 10.73
N VAL A 23 -15.62 11.51 11.82
CA VAL A 23 -16.74 12.34 12.30
C VAL A 23 -17.11 13.39 11.25
N PHE A 24 -16.13 14.11 10.71
CA PHE A 24 -16.34 15.09 9.66
C PHE A 24 -16.93 14.45 8.39
N GLY A 25 -16.43 13.28 7.99
CA GLY A 25 -16.97 12.52 6.85
C GLY A 25 -18.44 12.13 7.05
N LEU A 26 -18.81 11.67 8.24
CA LEU A 26 -20.21 11.35 8.58
C LEU A 26 -21.09 12.60 8.58
N VAL A 27 -20.61 13.73 9.10
CA VAL A 27 -21.35 15.01 9.05
C VAL A 27 -21.56 15.46 7.61
N CYS A 28 -20.54 15.39 6.75
CA CYS A 28 -20.68 15.69 5.33
C CYS A 28 -21.66 14.74 4.62
N MET A 29 -21.67 13.46 5.01
CA MET A 29 -22.62 12.48 4.48
C MET A 29 -24.07 12.79 4.90
N ALA A 30 -24.29 13.15 6.16
CA ALA A 30 -25.61 13.58 6.64
C ALA A 30 -26.07 14.91 6.00
N ALA A 31 -25.13 15.84 5.77
CA ALA A 31 -25.39 17.07 5.05
C ALA A 31 -25.77 16.79 3.58
N ARG A 32 -25.10 15.86 2.91
CA ARG A 32 -25.45 15.39 1.56
C ARG A 32 -26.87 14.85 1.49
N GLU A 33 -27.27 14.05 2.48
CA GLU A 33 -28.60 13.48 2.54
C GLU A 33 -29.68 14.56 2.79
N SER A 34 -29.40 15.51 3.68
CA SER A 34 -30.31 16.61 4.02
C SER A 34 -30.47 17.65 2.91
N LEU A 35 -29.40 17.94 2.15
CA LEU A 35 -29.40 18.89 1.03
C LEU A 35 -29.83 18.28 -0.31
N GLY A 36 -29.94 16.94 -0.38
CA GLY A 36 -30.17 16.20 -1.61
C GLY A 36 -28.92 16.12 -2.49
N ALA A 37 -28.53 14.90 -2.89
CA ALA A 37 -27.28 14.64 -3.62
C ALA A 37 -27.15 15.36 -4.99
N THR A 38 -28.28 15.75 -5.58
CA THR A 38 -28.36 16.40 -6.90
C THR A 38 -28.63 17.91 -6.81
N SER A 39 -28.72 18.48 -5.61
CA SER A 39 -28.91 19.93 -5.45
C SER A 39 -27.66 20.69 -5.87
N GLY A 40 -27.85 21.86 -6.50
CA GLY A 40 -26.75 22.71 -6.96
C GLY A 40 -25.77 23.08 -5.84
N THR A 41 -26.29 23.27 -4.62
CA THR A 41 -25.48 23.58 -3.43
C THR A 41 -24.55 22.43 -3.05
N TRP A 42 -25.03 21.18 -3.03
CA TRP A 42 -24.18 20.04 -2.73
C TRP A 42 -23.15 19.79 -3.84
N GLN A 43 -23.52 19.99 -5.11
CA GLN A 43 -22.57 19.88 -6.23
C GLN A 43 -21.44 20.92 -6.11
N THR A 44 -21.73 22.16 -5.73
CA THR A 44 -20.67 23.16 -5.49
C THR A 44 -19.76 22.75 -4.34
N ILE A 45 -20.32 22.28 -3.22
CA ILE A 45 -19.53 21.79 -2.07
C ILE A 45 -18.66 20.59 -2.46
N ASN A 46 -19.22 19.64 -3.21
CA ASN A 46 -18.51 18.47 -3.70
C ASN A 46 -17.36 18.86 -4.64
N ASN A 47 -17.59 19.80 -5.55
CA ASN A 47 -16.59 20.24 -6.53
C ASN A 47 -15.42 21.01 -5.87
N ILE A 48 -15.67 21.68 -4.74
CA ILE A 48 -14.63 22.37 -3.97
C ILE A 48 -13.85 21.40 -3.08
N LEU A 49 -14.53 20.45 -2.42
CA LEU A 49 -13.93 19.64 -1.35
C LEU A 49 -13.50 18.24 -1.79
N PHE A 50 -14.36 17.50 -2.51
CA PHE A 50 -14.25 16.03 -2.66
C PHE A 50 -14.08 15.54 -4.10
N GLN A 51 -14.30 16.39 -5.10
CA GLN A 51 -14.26 15.97 -6.49
C GLN A 51 -12.84 15.56 -6.91
N ASP A 52 -12.75 14.43 -7.62
CA ASP A 52 -11.54 13.99 -8.28
C ASP A 52 -11.20 14.94 -9.44
N ILE A 53 -10.20 15.78 -9.23
CA ILE A 53 -9.70 16.76 -10.21
C ILE A 53 -8.98 16.11 -11.41
N THR A 54 -8.64 14.81 -11.33
CA THR A 54 -7.99 14.04 -12.40
C THR A 54 -9.01 13.42 -13.36
N ALA A 55 -10.30 13.39 -13.00
CA ALA A 55 -11.36 12.83 -13.82
C ALA A 55 -11.68 13.72 -15.04
N LYS A 56 -11.94 13.08 -16.20
CA LYS A 56 -12.31 13.78 -17.44
C LYS A 56 -13.61 14.59 -17.21
N GLY A 57 -13.54 15.92 -17.36
CA GLY A 57 -14.66 16.84 -17.17
C GLY A 57 -14.67 17.63 -15.86
N ALA A 58 -13.68 17.42 -14.97
CA ALA A 58 -13.56 18.11 -13.67
C ALA A 58 -12.70 19.39 -13.70
N ASN A 59 -12.57 20.08 -14.85
CA ASN A 59 -11.66 21.23 -15.01
C ASN A 59 -11.95 22.45 -14.11
N GLN A 60 -13.16 22.55 -13.54
CA GLN A 60 -13.57 23.67 -12.68
C GLN A 60 -13.55 23.32 -11.18
N ALA A 61 -13.15 22.09 -10.85
CA ALA A 61 -13.14 21.58 -9.48
C ALA A 61 -11.81 21.88 -8.79
N ILE A 62 -11.85 22.29 -7.52
CA ILE A 62 -10.64 22.55 -6.72
C ILE A 62 -10.24 21.29 -5.94
N GLY A 63 -11.22 20.51 -5.45
CA GLY A 63 -11.01 19.23 -4.77
C GLY A 63 -9.93 19.27 -3.67
N ILE A 64 -10.00 20.20 -2.72
CA ILE A 64 -8.93 20.45 -1.74
C ILE A 64 -8.57 19.20 -0.91
N PHE A 65 -9.57 18.45 -0.43
CA PHE A 65 -9.30 17.23 0.33
C PHE A 65 -8.79 16.10 -0.55
N TYR A 66 -9.26 16.02 -1.80
CA TYR A 66 -8.73 15.08 -2.78
C TYR A 66 -7.25 15.38 -3.06
N LEU A 67 -6.88 16.65 -3.28
CA LEU A 67 -5.50 17.05 -3.52
C LEU A 67 -4.59 16.70 -2.34
N GLY A 68 -5.00 17.07 -1.12
CA GLY A 68 -4.23 16.75 0.09
C GLY A 68 -4.05 15.24 0.28
N GLY A 69 -5.13 14.46 0.14
CA GLY A 69 -5.09 13.00 0.23
C GLY A 69 -4.21 12.38 -0.86
N GLN A 70 -4.34 12.84 -2.11
CA GLN A 70 -3.59 12.31 -3.23
C GLN A 70 -2.10 12.65 -3.14
N LEU A 71 -1.73 13.84 -2.65
CA LEU A 71 -0.34 14.22 -2.38
C LEU A 71 0.27 13.33 -1.30
N PHE A 72 -0.47 13.06 -0.22
CA PHE A 72 -0.03 12.15 0.84
C PHE A 72 0.20 10.73 0.30
N ILE A 73 -0.77 10.15 -0.41
CA ILE A 73 -0.64 8.81 -0.98
C ILE A 73 0.51 8.73 -2.00
N ARG A 74 0.68 9.75 -2.86
CA ARG A 74 1.80 9.78 -3.82
C ARG A 74 3.16 9.89 -3.13
N SER A 75 3.23 10.62 -2.02
CA SER A 75 4.45 10.73 -1.21
C SER A 75 4.84 9.38 -0.59
N LEU A 76 3.85 8.63 -0.08
CA LEU A 76 4.08 7.26 0.40
C LEU A 76 4.47 6.31 -0.73
N GLN A 77 3.82 6.40 -1.90
CA GLN A 77 4.15 5.56 -3.05
C GLN A 77 5.58 5.78 -3.57
N LEU A 78 6.07 7.02 -3.56
CA LEU A 78 7.44 7.36 -3.96
C LEU A 78 8.49 6.62 -3.12
N ILE A 79 8.20 6.40 -1.84
CA ILE A 79 9.10 5.77 -0.88
C ILE A 79 9.19 4.25 -1.06
N ILE A 80 8.09 3.60 -1.43
CA ILE A 80 7.96 2.13 -1.40
C ILE A 80 9.00 1.45 -2.28
N VAL A 81 9.16 1.87 -3.53
CA VAL A 81 10.02 1.20 -4.51
C VAL A 81 11.49 1.14 -4.07
N PRO A 82 12.16 2.28 -3.79
CA PRO A 82 13.56 2.23 -3.38
C PRO A 82 13.75 1.59 -2.00
N MET A 83 12.80 1.76 -1.06
CA MET A 83 12.86 1.15 0.27
C MET A 83 12.86 -0.38 0.19
N VAL A 84 11.92 -0.95 -0.57
CA VAL A 84 11.79 -2.41 -0.70
C VAL A 84 13.05 -2.99 -1.34
N PHE A 85 13.59 -2.33 -2.37
CA PHE A 85 14.80 -2.78 -3.04
C PHE A 85 16.00 -2.81 -2.10
N THR A 86 16.33 -1.69 -1.44
CA THR A 86 17.52 -1.59 -0.58
C THR A 86 17.40 -2.50 0.64
N SER A 87 16.21 -2.57 1.26
CA SER A 87 15.95 -3.42 2.42
C SER A 87 16.19 -4.90 2.12
N ILE A 88 15.69 -5.40 0.99
CA ILE A 88 15.86 -6.81 0.60
C ILE A 88 17.32 -7.12 0.22
N VAL A 89 17.98 -6.24 -0.54
CA VAL A 89 19.40 -6.42 -0.89
C VAL A 89 20.25 -6.52 0.38
N MET A 90 20.06 -5.61 1.34
CA MET A 90 20.78 -5.64 2.61
C MET A 90 20.49 -6.90 3.42
N ALA A 91 19.21 -7.30 3.54
CA ALA A 91 18.82 -8.50 4.27
C ALA A 91 19.46 -9.77 3.70
N LEU A 92 19.57 -9.88 2.37
CA LEU A 92 20.18 -11.05 1.73
C LEU A 92 21.71 -11.05 1.80
N CYS A 93 22.35 -9.88 1.86
CA CYS A 93 23.79 -9.79 2.11
C CYS A 93 24.16 -10.32 3.50
N GLU A 94 23.24 -10.26 4.48
CA GLU A 94 23.50 -10.78 5.83
C GLU A 94 23.37 -12.30 5.93
N ILE A 95 22.60 -12.94 5.04
CA ILE A 95 22.34 -14.38 5.07
C ILE A 95 23.48 -15.12 4.37
N ARG A 96 24.46 -15.62 5.12
CA ARG A 96 25.65 -16.32 4.58
C ARG A 96 25.38 -17.62 3.82
N GLU A 97 24.22 -18.26 4.02
CA GLU A 97 23.90 -19.56 3.43
C GLU A 97 22.58 -19.54 2.64
N ALA A 98 22.67 -19.77 1.34
CA ALA A 98 21.51 -19.84 0.45
C ALA A 98 20.51 -20.96 0.81
N SER A 99 20.98 -22.07 1.39
CA SER A 99 20.13 -23.18 1.85
C SER A 99 19.21 -22.78 3.02
N THR A 100 19.70 -21.89 3.88
CA THR A 100 18.92 -21.33 4.99
C THR A 100 17.83 -20.40 4.46
N LEU A 101 18.12 -19.61 3.42
CA LEU A 101 17.14 -18.74 2.78
C LEU A 101 15.93 -19.51 2.24
N GLY A 102 16.16 -20.58 1.48
CA GLY A 102 15.08 -21.40 0.91
C GLY A 102 14.17 -22.02 1.97
N ARG A 103 14.75 -22.46 3.10
CA ARG A 103 14.01 -23.03 4.24
C ARG A 103 13.15 -21.99 4.95
N VAL A 104 13.67 -20.78 5.15
CA VAL A 104 12.93 -19.67 5.74
C VAL A 104 11.79 -19.25 4.82
N ALA A 105 12.08 -19.04 3.53
CA ALA A 105 11.07 -18.67 2.54
C ALA A 105 9.93 -19.71 2.46
N GLY A 106 10.25 -21.01 2.43
CA GLY A 106 9.26 -22.08 2.43
C GLY A 106 8.36 -22.09 3.68
N LYS A 107 8.94 -21.90 4.87
CA LYS A 107 8.17 -21.77 6.12
C LYS A 107 7.26 -20.54 6.10
N THR A 108 7.76 -19.40 5.62
CA THR A 108 6.99 -18.17 5.54
C THR A 108 5.83 -18.28 4.55
N ILE A 109 6.03 -18.87 3.37
CA ILE A 109 4.96 -19.11 2.39
C ILE A 109 3.90 -20.05 3.00
N GLY A 110 4.31 -21.13 3.66
CA GLY A 110 3.38 -22.04 4.33
C GLY A 110 2.55 -21.34 5.39
N TRP A 111 3.18 -20.53 6.24
CA TRP A 111 2.48 -19.70 7.24
C TRP A 111 1.54 -18.68 6.61
N PHE A 112 1.96 -17.98 5.56
CA PHE A 112 1.15 -16.99 4.87
C PHE A 112 -0.10 -17.60 4.24
N LEU A 113 0.04 -18.75 3.57
CA LEU A 113 -1.09 -19.48 3.00
C LEU A 113 -2.05 -19.95 4.09
N PHE A 114 -1.51 -20.50 5.18
CA PHE A 114 -2.32 -20.94 6.33
C PHE A 114 -3.13 -19.80 6.94
N THR A 115 -2.50 -18.66 7.25
CA THR A 115 -3.20 -17.50 7.82
C THR A 115 -4.18 -16.89 6.84
N SER A 116 -3.89 -16.89 5.53
CA SER A 116 -4.80 -16.37 4.50
C SER A 116 -6.05 -17.23 4.37
N ILE A 117 -5.90 -18.56 4.38
CA ILE A 117 -7.03 -19.49 4.35
C ILE A 117 -7.89 -19.35 5.62
N LEU A 118 -7.25 -19.27 6.80
CA LEU A 118 -7.99 -19.03 8.05
C LEU A 118 -8.73 -17.70 8.03
N GLY A 119 -8.09 -16.63 7.56
CA GLY A 119 -8.72 -15.32 7.41
C GLY A 119 -9.91 -15.36 6.46
N LEU A 120 -9.80 -16.07 5.34
CA LEU A 120 -10.89 -16.25 4.38
C LEU A 120 -12.07 -17.03 4.98
N ILE A 121 -11.79 -18.09 5.75
CA ILE A 121 -12.83 -18.87 6.44
C ILE A 121 -13.56 -18.00 7.45
N ILE A 122 -12.83 -17.23 8.28
CA ILE A 122 -13.44 -16.34 9.27
C ILE A 122 -14.24 -15.24 8.59
N ALA A 123 -13.68 -14.58 7.58
CA ALA A 123 -14.37 -13.52 6.83
C ALA A 123 -15.65 -14.05 6.14
N GLY A 124 -15.57 -15.25 5.54
CA GLY A 124 -16.70 -15.92 4.92
C GLY A 124 -17.77 -16.32 5.94
N ALA A 125 -17.38 -16.89 7.09
CA ALA A 125 -18.29 -17.28 8.14
C ALA A 125 -19.02 -16.07 8.75
N VAL A 126 -18.29 -14.99 9.04
CA VAL A 126 -18.86 -13.74 9.55
C VAL A 126 -19.79 -13.11 8.50
N GLY A 127 -19.34 -13.03 7.24
CA GLY A 127 -20.15 -12.50 6.14
C GLY A 127 -21.45 -13.27 5.93
N TYR A 128 -21.38 -14.60 5.94
CA TYR A 128 -22.57 -15.46 5.82
C TYR A 128 -23.50 -15.35 7.03
N PHE A 129 -22.94 -15.28 8.25
CA PHE A 129 -23.72 -15.10 9.47
C PHE A 129 -24.54 -13.81 9.44
N PHE A 130 -23.91 -12.67 9.11
CA PHE A 130 -24.60 -11.38 9.01
C PHE A 130 -25.61 -11.34 7.85
N TYR A 131 -25.30 -11.98 6.72
CA TYR A 131 -26.26 -12.13 5.62
C TYR A 131 -27.50 -12.93 6.05
N SER A 132 -27.32 -14.07 6.73
CA SER A 132 -28.42 -14.92 7.18
C SER A 132 -29.30 -14.28 8.25
N THR A 133 -28.76 -13.38 9.06
CA THR A 133 -29.54 -12.63 10.08
C THR A 133 -30.34 -11.46 9.50
N GLY A 134 -30.21 -11.17 8.20
CA GLY A 134 -30.91 -10.05 7.56
C GLY A 134 -30.48 -8.66 8.05
N ALA A 135 -29.38 -8.57 8.81
CA ALA A 135 -28.86 -7.32 9.36
C ALA A 135 -28.37 -6.34 8.27
N PHE A 136 -28.11 -6.84 7.06
CA PHE A 136 -27.72 -6.05 5.89
C PHE A 136 -28.58 -6.40 4.68
N SER A 137 -29.27 -5.39 4.14
CA SER A 137 -29.91 -5.46 2.82
C SER A 137 -28.83 -5.30 1.75
N SER A 138 -28.53 -6.38 0.99
CA SER A 138 -27.54 -6.36 -0.09
C SER A 138 -28.09 -5.83 -1.42
N GLN A 139 -29.28 -5.20 -1.43
CA GLN A 139 -29.81 -4.54 -2.64
C GLN A 139 -29.12 -3.20 -2.87
N ILE A 140 -27.84 -3.25 -3.23
CA ILE A 140 -27.13 -2.14 -3.86
C ILE A 140 -27.32 -2.31 -5.37
N SER A 141 -28.43 -1.77 -5.89
CA SER A 141 -28.65 -1.69 -7.34
C SER A 141 -27.55 -0.86 -7.98
N GLY A 142 -26.80 -1.44 -8.93
CA GLY A 142 -25.77 -0.73 -9.70
C GLY A 142 -24.31 -1.13 -9.43
N LEU A 143 -24.05 -2.18 -8.64
CA LEU A 143 -22.74 -2.83 -8.64
C LEU A 143 -22.50 -3.47 -10.01
N LYS A 144 -21.84 -2.76 -10.92
CA LYS A 144 -21.00 -3.43 -11.92
C LYS A 144 -20.00 -4.22 -11.09
N ALA A 145 -20.19 -5.54 -11.00
CA ALA A 145 -19.16 -6.42 -10.48
C ALA A 145 -17.87 -6.00 -11.18
N HIS A 146 -16.91 -5.49 -10.42
CA HIS A 146 -15.57 -5.32 -10.92
C HIS A 146 -15.10 -6.75 -11.12
N ALA A 147 -15.38 -7.30 -12.32
CA ALA A 147 -14.97 -8.62 -12.70
C ALA A 147 -13.43 -8.56 -12.67
N GLY A 148 -12.85 -8.92 -11.53
CA GLY A 148 -11.40 -9.05 -11.41
C GLY A 148 -10.99 -9.93 -12.57
N SER A 149 -10.15 -9.40 -13.46
CA SER A 149 -9.83 -9.91 -14.81
C SER A 149 -10.05 -11.42 -14.94
N ALA A 150 -11.30 -11.82 -15.17
CA ALA A 150 -11.71 -13.22 -15.20
C ALA A 150 -11.32 -13.73 -16.58
N GLY A 151 -10.05 -14.14 -16.70
CA GLY A 151 -9.43 -14.48 -17.97
C GLY A 151 -7.91 -14.30 -18.02
N ALA A 152 -7.29 -13.68 -17.01
CA ALA A 152 -5.84 -13.71 -16.91
C ALA A 152 -5.41 -15.12 -16.46
N ASN A 153 -4.62 -15.80 -17.30
CA ASN A 153 -3.97 -17.04 -16.92
C ASN A 153 -3.18 -16.79 -15.61
N PRO A 154 -3.40 -17.55 -14.53
CA PRO A 154 -2.70 -17.34 -13.26
C PRO A 154 -1.17 -17.40 -13.39
N LEU A 155 -0.67 -18.07 -14.43
CA LEU A 155 0.76 -18.11 -14.77
C LEU A 155 1.33 -16.75 -15.23
N ILE A 156 0.48 -15.79 -15.62
CA ILE A 156 0.90 -14.41 -15.93
C ILE A 156 1.55 -13.76 -14.70
N VAL A 157 1.11 -14.11 -13.49
CA VAL A 157 1.75 -13.63 -12.25
C VAL A 157 3.20 -14.10 -12.19
N ILE A 158 3.46 -15.38 -12.50
CA ILE A 158 4.81 -15.95 -12.52
C ILE A 158 5.66 -15.29 -13.61
N LEU A 159 5.09 -15.09 -14.80
CA LEU A 159 5.78 -14.41 -15.90
C LEU A 159 6.19 -12.97 -15.51
N ASN A 160 5.31 -12.24 -14.82
CA ASN A 160 5.56 -10.86 -14.39
C ASN A 160 6.56 -10.75 -13.21
N ILE A 161 6.98 -11.87 -12.60
CA ILE A 161 8.06 -11.86 -11.60
C ILE A 161 9.36 -11.37 -12.23
N ILE A 162 9.64 -11.78 -13.48
CA ILE A 162 10.87 -11.43 -14.16
C ILE A 162 10.62 -10.19 -15.03
N PRO A 163 11.19 -9.01 -14.68
CA PRO A 163 10.99 -7.81 -15.47
C PRO A 163 11.76 -7.88 -16.79
N ALA A 164 11.20 -7.29 -17.85
CA ALA A 164 11.89 -7.17 -19.14
C ALA A 164 13.13 -6.26 -19.07
N ASN A 165 13.16 -5.29 -18.15
CA ASN A 165 14.30 -4.43 -17.90
C ASN A 165 14.28 -3.84 -16.48
N ILE A 166 15.46 -3.44 -15.97
CA ILE A 166 15.65 -2.91 -14.62
C ILE A 166 14.88 -1.59 -14.41
N GLY A 167 14.95 -0.66 -15.38
CA GLY A 167 14.33 0.66 -15.27
C GLY A 167 12.80 0.59 -15.18
N ALA A 168 12.18 -0.31 -15.93
CA ALA A 168 10.73 -0.54 -15.92
C ALA A 168 10.28 -1.17 -14.60
N ALA A 169 11.08 -2.07 -14.03
CA ALA A 169 10.81 -2.62 -12.71
C ALA A 169 10.79 -1.51 -11.64
N MET A 170 11.72 -0.56 -11.71
CA MET A 170 11.83 0.53 -10.74
C MET A 170 10.87 1.71 -11.00
N SER A 171 10.34 1.86 -12.22
CA SER A 171 9.46 3.00 -12.56
C SER A 171 7.99 2.74 -12.23
N VAL A 172 7.59 1.47 -12.09
CA VAL A 172 6.18 1.08 -11.94
C VAL A 172 5.90 0.61 -10.52
N ASN A 173 5.14 1.41 -9.77
CA ASN A 173 4.74 1.08 -8.39
C ASN A 173 3.93 -0.22 -8.27
N ASN A 174 3.23 -0.65 -9.33
CA ASN A 174 2.47 -1.90 -9.33
C ASN A 174 3.34 -3.16 -9.56
N ALA A 175 4.63 -2.98 -9.89
CA ALA A 175 5.56 -4.07 -10.17
C ALA A 175 6.43 -4.44 -8.95
N VAL A 176 5.90 -4.31 -7.73
CA VAL A 176 6.63 -4.61 -6.48
C VAL A 176 7.22 -6.01 -6.49
N LEU A 177 6.48 -7.00 -7.02
CA LEU A 177 6.97 -8.38 -7.12
C LEU A 177 8.23 -8.49 -7.99
N SER A 178 8.29 -7.74 -9.10
CA SER A 178 9.45 -7.70 -9.98
C SER A 178 10.64 -6.99 -9.34
N ILE A 179 10.40 -5.94 -8.55
CA ILE A 179 11.45 -5.26 -7.76
C ILE A 179 12.04 -6.20 -6.72
N VAL A 180 11.19 -6.98 -6.03
CA VAL A 180 11.62 -7.99 -5.06
C VAL A 180 12.49 -9.05 -5.74
N PHE A 181 12.08 -9.55 -6.92
CA PHE A 181 12.89 -10.52 -7.66
C PHE A 181 14.27 -9.97 -8.04
N LEU A 182 14.33 -8.74 -8.55
CA LEU A 182 15.59 -8.07 -8.87
C LEU A 182 16.46 -7.89 -7.62
N ALA A 183 15.90 -7.43 -6.51
CA ALA A 183 16.60 -7.26 -5.25
C ALA A 183 17.16 -8.60 -4.72
N ILE A 184 16.40 -9.70 -4.89
CA ILE A 184 16.86 -11.05 -4.57
C ILE A 184 18.05 -11.46 -5.43
N GLY A 185 17.96 -11.26 -6.74
CA GLY A 185 19.06 -11.54 -7.67
C GLY A 185 20.33 -10.79 -7.29
N VAL A 186 20.23 -9.48 -7.04
CA VAL A 186 21.36 -8.63 -6.64
C VAL A 186 21.92 -9.08 -5.29
N GLY A 187 21.08 -9.27 -4.28
CA GLY A 187 21.50 -9.68 -2.94
C GLY A 187 22.21 -11.04 -2.93
N LEU A 188 21.69 -12.01 -3.68
CA LEU A 188 22.34 -13.32 -3.84
C LEU A 188 23.67 -13.23 -4.60
N SER A 189 23.76 -12.42 -5.65
CA SER A 189 25.01 -12.19 -6.37
C SER A 189 26.07 -11.52 -5.49
N MET A 190 25.70 -10.52 -4.68
CA MET A 190 26.61 -9.88 -3.73
C MET A 190 27.15 -10.88 -2.70
N ASN A 191 26.28 -11.77 -2.22
CA ASN A 191 26.65 -12.84 -1.30
C ASN A 191 27.63 -13.84 -1.92
N PHE A 192 27.36 -14.27 -3.17
CA PHE A 192 28.23 -15.17 -3.91
C PHE A 192 29.62 -14.57 -4.18
N LEU A 193 29.67 -13.28 -4.49
CA LEU A 193 30.92 -12.52 -4.66
C LEU A 193 31.64 -12.22 -3.33
N LYS A 194 31.09 -12.66 -2.19
CA LYS A 194 31.61 -12.40 -0.84
C LYS A 194 31.84 -10.91 -0.59
N MET A 195 30.94 -10.07 -1.08
CA MET A 195 30.99 -8.63 -0.81
C MET A 195 30.64 -8.40 0.66
N ASP A 196 31.60 -7.86 1.41
CA ASP A 196 31.38 -7.51 2.82
C ASP A 196 30.45 -6.29 2.96
N LYS A 197 30.00 -6.05 4.20
CA LYS A 197 29.25 -4.84 4.58
C LYS A 197 30.00 -3.53 4.30
N GLN A 198 31.32 -3.61 4.08
CA GLN A 198 32.17 -2.50 3.68
C GLN A 198 32.08 -2.16 2.18
N SER A 199 31.43 -3.00 1.38
CA SER A 199 31.29 -2.77 -0.05
C SER A 199 30.51 -1.50 -0.34
N ALA A 200 30.91 -0.79 -1.39
CA ALA A 200 30.25 0.45 -1.81
C ALA A 200 28.76 0.24 -2.07
N VAL A 201 28.37 -0.90 -2.65
CA VAL A 201 26.96 -1.22 -2.96
C VAL A 201 26.13 -1.38 -1.68
N TYR A 202 26.65 -2.08 -0.67
CA TYR A 202 25.93 -2.24 0.60
C TYR A 202 25.78 -0.89 1.32
N ARG A 203 26.85 -0.09 1.38
CA ARG A 203 26.82 1.26 1.99
C ARG A 203 25.82 2.17 1.28
N LEU A 204 25.81 2.18 -0.05
CA LEU A 204 24.83 2.96 -0.83
C LEU A 204 23.39 2.52 -0.54
N CYS A 205 23.14 1.21 -0.45
CA CYS A 205 21.80 0.70 -0.11
C CYS A 205 21.38 1.12 1.30
N GLN A 206 22.32 1.06 2.26
CA GLN A 206 22.08 1.46 3.64
C GLN A 206 21.80 2.96 3.77
N GLU A 207 22.66 3.81 3.21
CA GLU A 207 22.49 5.26 3.23
C GLU A 207 21.19 5.68 2.54
N THR A 208 20.85 5.04 1.42
CA THR A 208 19.57 5.26 0.73
C THR A 208 18.39 4.87 1.63
N SER A 209 18.45 3.73 2.30
CA SER A 209 17.41 3.30 3.25
C SER A 209 17.25 4.29 4.40
N ASP A 210 18.34 4.79 4.97
CA ASP A 210 18.32 5.73 6.09
C ASP A 210 17.73 7.09 5.66
N ILE A 211 18.11 7.60 4.49
CA ILE A 211 17.52 8.82 3.90
C ILE A 211 16.01 8.65 3.73
N ILE A 212 15.57 7.49 3.24
CA ILE A 212 14.16 7.18 3.04
C ILE A 212 13.39 7.14 4.36
N VAL A 213 13.97 6.56 5.41
CA VAL A 213 13.35 6.54 6.75
C VAL A 213 13.18 7.97 7.30
N VAL A 214 14.18 8.82 7.11
CA VAL A 214 14.08 10.24 7.48
C VAL A 214 12.99 10.95 6.66
N PHE A 215 12.94 10.72 5.35
CA PHE A 215 11.90 11.27 4.49
C PHE A 215 10.50 10.80 4.89
N LEU A 216 10.34 9.52 5.27
CA LEU A 216 9.07 8.99 5.78
C LEU A 216 8.63 9.71 7.06
N ASN A 217 9.54 10.04 7.96
CA ASN A 217 9.24 10.82 9.17
C ASN A 217 8.82 12.27 8.88
N TYR A 218 9.13 12.81 7.70
CA TYR A 218 8.60 14.12 7.28
C TYR A 218 7.22 14.02 6.64
N VAL A 219 6.90 12.86 6.04
CA VAL A 219 5.60 12.61 5.40
C VAL A 219 4.52 12.26 6.43
N VAL A 220 4.87 11.52 7.48
CA VAL A 220 3.96 11.04 8.54
C VAL A 220 3.93 12.00 9.73
#